data_AF-A0A453AJ45-F1
#
_entry.id   AF-A0A453AJ45-F1
#
_cell.length_a   1.000
_cell.length_b   1.000
_cell.length_c   1.000
_cell.angle_alpha   90.00
_cell.angle_beta   90.00
_cell.angle_gamma   90.00
#
_symmetry.space_group_name_H-M   'P 1'
#
loop_
_entity.id
_entity.type
_entity.pdbx_description
1 polymer ?
#
loop_
_entity_poly.entity_id
_entity_poly.type
_entity_poly.pdbx_seq_one_letter_code
_entity_poly.pdbx_strand_id
1 'polypeptide(L)'
;CMMSTAWRDKQDHHLINFIGAFLAANLYRLNFLSISPDFIFNNGGLSVAFIFETSWDCGNAAAVFSRVNALKRQFKNIYVVVAVPTVEQIESFNQSYFKYGMELGCPAFVPVNDPEMGFEMMLKIAHARGVCKQQDISSTMRNEREQAVQCMDAYVRVLTSIPGIDDHDANM
;
A
#
# COMPACT_ATOMS: atom_id res chain seq x y z
N CYS A 1 -13.04 -9.33 6.99
CA CYS A 1 -12.42 -8.08 7.43
C CYS A 1 -12.29 -8.11 8.95
N MET A 2 -11.09 -7.87 9.48
CA MET A 2 -10.85 -7.67 10.91
C MET A 2 -10.56 -6.19 11.14
N MET A 3 -11.26 -5.57 12.07
CA MET A 3 -11.10 -4.15 12.43
C MET A 3 -10.68 -4.01 13.88
N SER A 4 -9.75 -3.10 14.14
CA SER A 4 -9.29 -2.78 15.49
C SER A 4 -10.38 -2.09 16.29
N THR A 5 -10.68 -2.65 17.46
CA THR A 5 -11.59 -2.04 18.45
C THR A 5 -11.08 -0.67 18.89
N ALA A 6 -9.78 -0.57 19.20
CA ALA A 6 -9.15 0.69 19.62
C ALA A 6 -9.16 1.77 18.53
N TRP A 7 -9.12 1.39 17.25
CA TRP A 7 -9.27 2.33 16.15
C TRP A 7 -10.72 2.78 15.99
N ARG A 8 -11.66 1.81 15.97
CA ARG A 8 -13.10 2.06 15.83
C ARG A 8 -13.61 3.05 16.88
N ASP A 9 -13.19 2.88 18.13
CA ASP A 9 -13.68 3.67 19.26
C ASP A 9 -13.25 5.15 19.19
N LYS A 10 -12.30 5.49 18.29
CA LYS A 10 -11.88 6.87 18.02
C LYS A 10 -12.58 7.51 16.83
N GLN A 11 -13.34 6.74 16.05
CA GLN A 11 -13.96 7.23 14.82
C GLN A 11 -15.38 7.74 15.04
N ASP A 12 -15.82 8.61 14.15
CA ASP A 12 -17.21 9.04 14.10
C ASP A 12 -18.16 7.87 13.72
N HIS A 13 -19.38 7.93 14.24
CA HIS A 13 -20.39 6.89 14.04
C HIS A 13 -20.79 6.75 12.56
N HIS A 14 -20.81 7.85 11.79
CA HIS A 14 -21.11 7.83 10.35
C HIS A 14 -20.12 6.95 9.59
N LEU A 15 -18.82 7.14 9.83
CA LEU A 15 -17.78 6.39 9.14
C LEU A 15 -17.84 4.90 9.48
N ILE A 16 -18.11 4.55 10.74
CA ILE A 16 -18.25 3.15 11.15
C ILE A 16 -19.48 2.50 10.47
N ASN A 17 -20.59 3.21 10.37
CA ASN A 17 -21.79 2.73 9.69
C ASN A 17 -21.55 2.56 8.18
N PHE A 18 -20.90 3.52 7.54
CA PHE A 18 -20.47 3.43 6.14
C PHE A 18 -19.62 2.17 5.92
N ILE A 19 -18.57 1.96 6.73
CA ILE A 19 -17.68 0.80 6.62
C ILE A 19 -18.45 -0.52 6.78
N GLY A 20 -19.34 -0.60 7.76
CA GLY A 20 -20.18 -1.78 7.98
C GLY A 20 -21.07 -2.09 6.79
N ALA A 21 -21.78 -1.10 6.27
CA ALA A 21 -22.66 -1.23 5.11
C ALA A 21 -21.86 -1.58 3.83
N PHE A 22 -20.73 -0.90 3.61
CA PHE A 22 -19.88 -1.11 2.45
C PHE A 22 -19.26 -2.51 2.43
N LEU A 23 -18.80 -3.01 3.58
CA LEU A 23 -18.30 -4.39 3.69
C LEU A 23 -19.41 -5.42 3.44
N ALA A 24 -20.61 -5.21 3.99
CA ALA A 24 -21.75 -6.09 3.78
C ALA A 24 -22.15 -6.15 2.29
N ALA A 25 -22.21 -5.01 1.62
CA ALA A 25 -22.49 -4.91 0.18
C ALA A 25 -21.44 -5.64 -0.68
N ASN A 26 -20.20 -5.73 -0.20
CA ASN A 26 -19.10 -6.42 -0.87
C ASN A 26 -18.87 -7.85 -0.35
N LEU A 27 -19.82 -8.43 0.40
CA LEU A 27 -19.75 -9.80 0.94
C LEU A 27 -18.59 -10.07 1.92
N TYR A 28 -18.12 -9.03 2.60
CA TYR A 28 -17.14 -9.19 3.67
C TYR A 28 -17.81 -9.31 5.03
N ARG A 29 -17.48 -10.37 5.76
CA ARG A 29 -17.78 -10.45 7.20
C ARG A 29 -16.85 -9.51 7.99
N LEU A 30 -17.43 -8.61 8.77
CA LEU A 30 -16.70 -7.73 9.70
C LEU A 30 -16.57 -8.40 11.08
N ASN A 31 -15.36 -8.45 11.61
CA ASN A 31 -15.07 -8.88 12.99
C ASN A 31 -14.27 -7.78 13.70
N PHE A 32 -14.59 -7.52 14.96
CA PHE A 32 -13.87 -6.56 15.80
C PHE A 32 -12.90 -7.30 16.69
N LEU A 33 -11.62 -6.91 16.67
CA LEU A 33 -10.55 -7.59 17.42
C LEU A 33 -9.62 -6.56 18.08
N SER A 34 -8.83 -7.03 19.05
CA SER A 34 -7.68 -6.27 19.54
C SER A 34 -6.48 -6.62 18.67
N ILE A 35 -6.21 -5.76 17.68
CA ILE A 35 -5.13 -5.92 16.70
C ILE A 35 -4.35 -4.61 16.57
N SER A 36 -3.05 -4.72 16.27
CA SER A 36 -2.16 -3.56 16.15
C SER A 36 -2.37 -2.73 14.88
N PRO A 37 -2.60 -3.32 13.68
CA PRO A 37 -3.11 -2.59 12.52
C PRO A 37 -4.57 -2.19 12.71
N ASP A 38 -5.04 -1.20 11.97
CA ASP A 38 -6.44 -0.76 12.04
C ASP A 38 -7.36 -1.76 11.35
N PHE A 39 -6.92 -2.30 10.21
CA PHE A 39 -7.64 -3.31 9.46
C PHE A 39 -6.73 -4.43 8.98
N ILE A 40 -7.29 -5.64 8.92
CA ILE A 40 -6.69 -6.77 8.22
C ILE A 40 -7.74 -7.42 7.32
N PHE A 41 -7.40 -7.54 6.04
CA PHE A 41 -8.18 -8.28 5.06
C PHE A 41 -7.48 -9.59 4.72
N ASN A 42 -8.26 -10.67 4.64
CA ASN A 42 -7.77 -11.99 4.27
C ASN A 42 -8.45 -12.39 2.96
N ASN A 43 -7.73 -12.26 1.84
CA ASN A 43 -8.24 -12.52 0.50
C ASN A 43 -7.30 -13.50 -0.22
N GLY A 44 -7.85 -14.56 -0.80
CA GLY A 44 -7.05 -15.53 -1.57
C GLY A 44 -5.90 -16.17 -0.79
N GLY A 45 -6.09 -16.38 0.53
CA GLY A 45 -5.03 -16.89 1.42
C GLY A 45 -3.91 -15.88 1.71
N LEU A 46 -4.06 -14.61 1.36
CA LEU A 46 -3.14 -13.52 1.68
C LEU A 46 -3.76 -12.61 2.75
N SER A 47 -2.98 -12.27 3.76
CA SER A 47 -3.32 -11.21 4.71
C SER A 47 -2.70 -9.88 4.26
N VAL A 48 -3.54 -8.84 4.20
CA VAL A 48 -3.15 -7.45 3.93
C VAL A 48 -3.57 -6.59 5.12
N ALA A 49 -2.59 -5.93 5.74
CA ALA A 49 -2.78 -5.07 6.90
C ALA A 49 -2.82 -3.60 6.47
N PHE A 50 -3.58 -2.79 7.19
CA PHE A 50 -3.70 -1.36 6.93
C PHE A 50 -3.56 -0.56 8.22
N ILE A 51 -2.83 0.54 8.12
CA ILE A 51 -2.91 1.70 9.01
C ILE A 51 -3.83 2.69 8.31
N PHE A 52 -4.84 3.20 9.00
CA PHE A 52 -5.82 4.11 8.43
C PHE A 52 -5.95 5.39 9.26
N GLU A 53 -5.27 6.44 8.81
CA GLU A 53 -5.33 7.78 9.41
C GLU A 53 -6.43 8.59 8.72
N THR A 54 -7.57 8.75 9.39
CA THR A 54 -8.79 9.39 8.84
C THR A 54 -8.74 10.91 8.82
N SER A 55 -7.71 11.52 9.43
CA SER A 55 -7.42 12.94 9.35
C SER A 55 -5.93 13.15 9.62
N TRP A 56 -5.23 13.84 8.72
CA TRP A 56 -3.83 14.17 8.92
C TRP A 56 -3.64 15.33 9.91
N ASP A 57 -2.93 15.04 11.00
CA ASP A 57 -2.44 16.02 11.97
C ASP A 57 -0.90 15.97 12.05
N CYS A 58 -0.26 17.09 11.71
CA CYS A 58 1.19 17.21 11.73
C CYS A 58 1.78 17.12 13.16
N GLY A 59 1.00 17.47 14.19
CA GLY A 59 1.38 17.31 15.59
C GLY A 59 1.54 15.84 15.99
N ASN A 60 0.78 14.95 15.34
CA ASN A 60 0.80 13.52 15.60
C ASN A 60 1.76 12.73 14.66
N ALA A 61 2.45 13.40 13.74
CA ALA A 61 3.27 12.75 12.72
C ALA A 61 4.30 11.77 13.31
N ALA A 62 4.96 12.13 14.42
CA ALA A 62 5.93 11.26 15.09
C ALA A 62 5.33 9.91 15.50
N ALA A 63 4.12 9.92 16.06
CA ALA A 63 3.44 8.71 16.49
C ALA A 63 3.02 7.85 15.29
N VAL A 64 2.48 8.48 14.25
CA VAL A 64 2.08 7.79 13.00
C VAL A 64 3.29 7.08 12.38
N PHE A 65 4.39 7.78 12.12
CA PHE A 65 5.56 7.18 11.47
C PHE A 65 6.29 6.16 12.37
N SER A 66 6.30 6.34 13.69
CA SER A 66 6.79 5.34 14.63
C SER A 66 5.97 4.04 14.53
N ARG A 67 4.64 4.17 14.51
CA ARG A 67 3.72 3.05 14.35
C ARG A 67 3.92 2.35 13.00
N VAL A 68 4.08 3.10 11.93
CA VAL A 68 4.39 2.56 10.59
C VAL A 68 5.68 1.73 10.61
N ASN A 69 6.75 2.27 11.20
CA ASN A 69 8.03 1.58 11.30
C ASN A 69 7.97 0.30 12.15
N ALA A 70 7.16 0.29 13.21
CA ALA A 70 6.94 -0.90 14.02
C ALA A 70 6.18 -1.98 13.21
N LEU A 71 5.09 -1.61 12.55
CA LEU A 71 4.22 -2.55 11.86
C LEU A 71 4.81 -3.06 10.53
N LYS A 72 5.60 -2.25 9.81
CA LYS A 72 6.24 -2.69 8.55
C LYS A 72 7.24 -3.84 8.74
N ARG A 73 7.77 -4.01 9.96
CA ARG A 73 8.64 -5.15 10.33
C ARG A 73 7.85 -6.43 10.59
N GLN A 74 6.56 -6.32 10.93
CA GLN A 74 5.70 -7.45 11.30
C GLN A 74 4.85 -7.94 10.12
N PHE A 75 4.48 -7.03 9.21
CA PHE A 75 3.56 -7.33 8.12
C PHE A 75 4.22 -7.10 6.76
N LYS A 76 4.33 -8.17 5.95
CA LYS A 76 4.86 -8.09 4.58
C LYS A 76 3.97 -7.26 3.64
N ASN A 77 2.65 -7.37 3.77
CA ASN A 77 1.69 -6.63 2.97
C ASN A 77 0.99 -5.60 3.86
N ILE A 78 1.65 -4.49 4.10
CA ILE A 78 1.09 -3.37 4.86
C ILE A 78 1.00 -2.12 4.00
N TYR A 79 -0.09 -1.40 4.18
CA TYR A 79 -0.39 -0.15 3.51
C TYR A 79 -0.78 0.90 4.54
N VAL A 80 -0.49 2.15 4.24
CA VAL A 80 -0.92 3.29 5.04
C VAL A 80 -1.86 4.12 4.20
N VAL A 81 -3.11 4.25 4.64
CA VAL A 81 -4.08 5.14 4.00
C VAL A 81 -4.22 6.36 4.89
N VAL A 82 -4.11 7.55 4.29
CA VAL A 82 -4.12 8.81 5.02
C VAL A 82 -5.02 9.82 4.32
N ALA A 83 -6.00 10.36 5.05
CA ALA A 83 -6.85 11.43 4.53
C ALA A 83 -6.15 12.79 4.67
N VAL A 84 -5.89 13.43 3.53
CA VAL A 84 -5.23 14.73 3.37
C VAL A 84 -6.04 15.61 2.40
N PRO A 85 -7.25 16.05 2.79
CA PRO A 85 -8.17 16.78 1.90
C PRO A 85 -7.63 18.10 1.33
N THR A 86 -6.70 18.77 2.02
CA THR A 86 -6.25 20.12 1.62
C THR A 86 -4.80 20.13 1.13
N VAL A 87 -4.46 21.15 0.34
CA VAL A 87 -3.11 21.36 -0.18
C VAL A 87 -2.11 21.49 0.97
N GLU A 88 -2.47 22.21 2.04
CA GLU A 88 -1.62 22.41 3.22
C GLU A 88 -1.36 21.09 3.95
N GLN A 89 -2.38 20.22 4.06
CA GLN A 89 -2.21 18.90 4.65
C GLN A 89 -1.35 17.99 3.77
N ILE A 90 -1.50 18.05 2.44
CA ILE A 90 -0.64 17.32 1.50
C ILE A 90 0.81 17.77 1.66
N GLU A 91 1.07 19.08 1.68
CA GLU A 91 2.41 19.62 1.87
C GLU A 91 3.01 19.21 3.21
N SER A 92 2.23 19.32 4.29
CA SER A 92 2.64 18.92 5.64
C SER A 92 2.93 17.42 5.76
N PHE A 93 2.08 16.59 5.13
CA PHE A 93 2.26 15.15 5.06
C PHE A 93 3.54 14.80 4.29
N ASN A 94 3.77 15.40 3.13
CA ASN A 94 4.97 15.18 2.32
C ASN A 94 6.25 15.57 3.08
N GLN A 95 6.26 16.74 3.73
CA GLN A 95 7.38 17.17 4.57
C GLN A 95 7.66 16.15 5.67
N SER A 96 6.62 15.65 6.33
CA SER A 96 6.76 14.65 7.39
C SER A 96 7.24 13.31 6.84
N TYR A 97 6.72 12.85 5.70
CA TYR A 97 7.14 11.63 5.02
C TYR A 97 8.66 11.62 4.77
N PHE A 98 9.19 12.71 4.23
CA PHE A 98 10.64 12.85 4.00
C PHE A 98 11.42 13.01 5.31
N LYS A 99 10.93 13.81 6.26
CA LYS A 99 11.57 14.03 7.56
C LYS A 99 11.79 12.73 8.33
N TYR A 100 10.84 11.80 8.28
CA TYR A 100 10.94 10.50 8.96
C TYR A 100 11.62 9.41 8.11
N GLY A 101 12.19 9.77 6.96
CA GLY A 101 12.99 8.86 6.14
C GLY A 101 12.19 7.70 5.55
N MET A 102 10.93 7.94 5.15
CA MET A 102 10.14 6.88 4.52
C MET A 102 10.66 6.55 3.12
N GLU A 103 10.87 5.26 2.87
CA GLU A 103 11.25 4.74 1.57
C GLU A 103 10.02 4.53 0.70
N LEU A 104 10.09 4.96 -0.56
CA LEU A 104 9.01 4.79 -1.53
C LEU A 104 8.61 3.30 -1.62
N GLY A 105 7.34 3.03 -1.30
CA GLY A 105 6.74 1.71 -1.39
C GLY A 105 6.96 0.79 -0.17
N CYS A 106 7.66 1.23 0.89
CA CYS A 106 7.99 0.39 2.05
C CYS A 106 7.64 1.02 3.42
N PRO A 107 6.36 0.99 3.87
CA PRO A 107 5.18 0.52 3.13
C PRO A 107 4.65 1.57 2.14
N ALA A 108 3.75 1.15 1.25
CA ALA A 108 3.08 2.08 0.35
C ALA A 108 2.08 2.96 1.11
N PHE A 109 2.19 4.28 0.88
CA PHE A 109 1.23 5.27 1.38
C PHE A 109 0.22 5.61 0.29
N VAL A 110 -1.03 5.75 0.68
CA VAL A 110 -2.17 6.05 -0.20
C VAL A 110 -2.85 7.31 0.36
N PRO A 111 -2.41 8.50 -0.07
CA PRO A 111 -3.10 9.73 0.28
C PRO A 111 -4.45 9.78 -0.43
N VAL A 112 -5.49 10.18 0.29
CA VAL A 112 -6.86 10.30 -0.21
C VAL A 112 -7.51 11.60 0.27
N ASN A 113 -8.57 12.03 -0.41
CA ASN A 113 -9.25 13.28 -0.08
C ASN A 113 -10.18 13.12 1.14
N ASP A 114 -10.79 11.94 1.31
CA ASP A 114 -11.72 11.69 2.40
C ASP A 114 -11.63 10.24 2.91
N PRO A 115 -12.12 9.96 4.14
CA PRO A 115 -12.05 8.62 4.71
C PRO A 115 -12.86 7.55 3.97
N GLU A 116 -14.00 7.87 3.36
CA GLU A 116 -14.81 6.87 2.66
C GLU A 116 -14.05 6.36 1.42
N MET A 117 -13.52 7.27 0.62
CA MET A 117 -12.60 6.97 -0.47
C MET A 117 -11.38 6.17 0.01
N GLY A 118 -10.82 6.54 1.17
CA GLY A 118 -9.74 5.79 1.82
C GLY A 118 -10.10 4.33 2.03
N PHE A 119 -11.26 4.07 2.60
CA PHE A 119 -11.74 2.72 2.86
C PHE A 119 -12.02 1.93 1.57
N GLU A 120 -12.59 2.58 0.55
CA GLU A 120 -12.77 1.95 -0.76
C GLU A 120 -11.43 1.50 -1.35
N MET A 121 -10.40 2.36 -1.29
CA MET A 121 -9.06 2.05 -1.78
C MET A 121 -8.46 0.87 -1.03
N MET A 122 -8.64 0.80 0.30
CA MET A 122 -8.21 -0.36 1.09
C MET A 122 -8.83 -1.66 0.57
N LEU A 123 -10.14 -1.66 0.30
CA LEU A 123 -10.83 -2.84 -0.20
C LEU A 123 -10.32 -3.24 -1.59
N LYS A 124 -10.16 -2.27 -2.49
CA LYS A 124 -9.63 -2.49 -3.86
C LYS A 124 -8.21 -3.08 -3.82
N ILE A 125 -7.33 -2.53 -2.97
CA ILE A 125 -5.96 -3.04 -2.78
C ILE A 125 -5.99 -4.48 -2.23
N ALA A 126 -6.77 -4.72 -1.18
CA ALA A 126 -6.87 -6.05 -0.57
C ALA A 126 -7.40 -7.09 -1.57
N HIS A 127 -8.41 -6.74 -2.36
CA HIS A 127 -8.96 -7.62 -3.39
C HIS A 127 -7.93 -7.90 -4.49
N ALA A 128 -7.32 -6.85 -5.07
CA ALA A 128 -6.31 -6.99 -6.10
C ALA A 128 -5.14 -7.87 -5.65
N ARG A 129 -4.64 -7.67 -4.41
CA ARG A 129 -3.58 -8.50 -3.83
C ARG A 129 -4.00 -9.97 -3.67
N GLY A 130 -5.24 -10.22 -3.26
CA GLY A 130 -5.78 -11.58 -3.17
C GLY A 130 -5.84 -12.28 -4.52
N VAL A 131 -6.36 -11.59 -5.55
CA VAL A 131 -6.43 -12.11 -6.93
C VAL A 131 -5.04 -12.37 -7.49
N CYS A 132 -4.11 -11.43 -7.35
CA CYS A 132 -2.72 -11.59 -7.81
C CYS A 132 -2.03 -12.80 -7.17
N LYS A 133 -2.33 -13.12 -5.90
CA LYS A 133 -1.80 -14.32 -5.25
C LYS A 133 -2.44 -15.59 -5.81
N GLN A 134 -3.77 -15.63 -5.98
CA GLN A 134 -4.47 -16.81 -6.49
C GLN A 134 -4.06 -17.18 -7.91
N GLN A 135 -3.81 -16.18 -8.74
CA GLN A 135 -3.41 -16.36 -10.14
C GLN A 135 -1.89 -16.44 -10.32
N ASP A 136 -1.12 -16.44 -9.22
CA ASP A 136 0.34 -16.43 -9.21
C ASP A 136 0.98 -15.35 -10.11
N ILE A 137 0.29 -14.22 -10.31
CA ILE A 137 0.70 -13.16 -11.24
C ILE A 137 2.10 -12.63 -10.92
N SER A 138 2.44 -12.54 -9.63
CA SER A 138 3.75 -12.01 -9.22
C SER A 138 4.91 -12.92 -9.62
N SER A 139 4.73 -14.24 -9.65
CA SER A 139 5.77 -15.17 -10.10
C SER A 139 5.88 -15.11 -11.63
N THR A 140 4.74 -15.08 -12.33
CA THR A 140 4.67 -14.96 -13.79
C THR A 140 5.36 -13.69 -14.26
N MET A 141 5.00 -12.53 -13.71
CA MET A 141 5.64 -11.26 -14.05
C MET A 141 7.13 -11.25 -13.73
N ARG A 142 7.56 -11.90 -12.64
CA ARG A 142 8.98 -12.01 -12.31
C ARG A 142 9.72 -12.84 -13.36
N ASN A 143 9.17 -13.99 -13.74
CA ASN A 143 9.75 -14.86 -14.76
C ASN A 143 9.79 -14.16 -16.14
N GLU A 144 8.71 -13.47 -16.52
CA GLU A 144 8.65 -12.67 -17.76
C GLU A 144 9.70 -11.55 -17.74
N ARG A 145 9.86 -10.84 -16.61
CA ARG A 145 10.90 -9.81 -16.48
C ARG A 145 12.30 -10.42 -16.57
N GLU A 146 12.56 -11.53 -15.89
CA GLU A 146 13.84 -12.25 -15.95
C GLU A 146 14.15 -12.70 -17.39
N GLN A 147 13.17 -13.24 -18.11
CA GLN A 147 13.31 -13.59 -19.52
C GLN A 147 13.56 -12.36 -20.41
N ALA A 148 12.84 -11.26 -20.18
CA ALA A 148 12.97 -10.04 -20.96
C ALA A 148 14.34 -9.35 -20.80
N VAL A 149 15.02 -9.52 -19.66
CA VAL A 149 16.38 -8.98 -19.45
C VAL A 149 17.49 -9.94 -19.84
N GLN A 150 17.19 -11.23 -20.02
CA GLN A 150 18.14 -12.24 -20.47
C GLN A 150 18.23 -12.35 -22.00
N CYS A 151 17.36 -11.68 -22.75
CA CYS A 151 17.40 -11.73 -24.20
C CYS A 151 18.58 -10.91 -24.77
N MET A 152 19.12 -11.37 -25.91
CA MET A 152 20.25 -10.70 -26.57
C MET A 152 19.92 -9.24 -26.94
N ASP A 153 18.67 -8.94 -27.32
CA ASP A 153 18.23 -7.56 -27.58
C ASP A 153 18.32 -6.65 -26.35
N ALA A 154 18.12 -7.18 -25.14
CA ALA A 154 18.31 -6.40 -23.92
C ALA A 154 19.80 -6.18 -23.64
N TYR A 155 20.63 -7.21 -23.87
CA TYR A 155 22.09 -7.11 -23.75
C TYR A 155 22.69 -6.08 -24.72
N VAL A 156 22.34 -6.18 -26.01
CA VAL A 156 22.80 -5.25 -27.06
C VAL A 156 22.37 -3.82 -26.72
N ARG A 157 21.11 -3.60 -26.31
CA ARG A 157 20.65 -2.27 -25.88
C ARG A 157 21.42 -1.68 -24.69
N VAL A 158 21.83 -2.52 -23.74
CA VAL A 158 22.65 -2.06 -22.62
C VAL A 158 24.05 -1.67 -23.11
N LEU A 159 24.66 -2.48 -23.96
CA LEU A 159 25.98 -2.18 -24.52
C LEU A 159 25.97 -0.93 -25.39
N THR A 160 25.00 -0.78 -26.28
CA THR A 160 24.90 0.40 -27.16
C THR A 160 24.42 1.66 -26.46
N SER A 161 23.94 1.56 -25.21
CA SER A 161 23.71 2.73 -24.36
C SER A 161 25.02 3.36 -23.84
N ILE A 162 26.15 2.66 -23.95
CA ILE A 162 27.47 3.19 -23.65
C ILE A 162 27.93 4.03 -24.84
N PRO A 163 28.23 5.34 -24.66
CA PRO A 163 28.67 6.19 -25.75
C PRO A 163 29.92 5.62 -26.44
N GLY A 164 29.84 5.43 -27.76
CA GLY A 164 30.95 4.93 -28.59
C GLY A 164 30.95 3.42 -28.83
N ILE A 165 29.91 2.69 -28.39
CA ILE A 165 29.68 1.28 -28.74
C ILE A 165 28.44 1.22 -29.64
N ASP A 166 28.56 0.64 -30.83
CA ASP A 166 27.42 0.43 -31.73
C ASP A 166 26.93 -1.03 -31.78
N ASP A 167 25.86 -1.30 -32.53
CA ASP A 167 25.25 -2.63 -32.62
C ASP A 167 26.20 -3.68 -33.24
N HIS A 168 27.20 -3.25 -34.01
CA HIS A 168 28.20 -4.14 -34.58
C HIS A 168 29.21 -4.57 -33.50
N ASP A 169 29.66 -3.61 -32.69
CA ASP A 169 30.55 -3.85 -31.55
C ASP A 169 29.87 -4.70 -30.45
N ALA A 170 28.56 -4.56 -30.28
CA ALA A 170 27.78 -5.24 -29.24
C ALA A 170 27.36 -6.70 -29.56
N ASN A 171 27.51 -7.13 -30.82
CA ASN A 171 27.10 -8.46 -31.31
C ASN A 171 28.27 -9.45 -31.53
N MET A 172 29.48 -9.15 -31.05
CA MET A 172 30.66 -10.05 -31.13
C MET A 172 30.59 -11.27 -30.19
#